data_AF-A0A2T3IKR2-F1
#
_entry.id   AF-A0A2T3IKR2-F1
#
_cell.length_a   1.000
_cell.length_b   1.000
_cell.length_c   1.000
_cell.angle_alpha   90.00
_cell.angle_beta   90.00
_cell.angle_gamma   90.00
#
_symmetry.space_group_name_H-M   'P 1'
#
loop_
_entity.id
_entity.type
_entity.pdbx_description
1 polymer ?
#
loop_
_entity_poly.entity_id
_entity_poly.type
_entity_poly.pdbx_seq_one_letter_code
_entity_poly.pdbx_strand_id
1 'polypeptide(L)'
;MLKLTGIQADNPQGWMAAIGIMMILAKQNKQASLAWDNLTPILYHITEDTLIESLVTYQNTPNHLIDELAVIPINPQNNKIMLDFTAGKVNFNAVLTRMTQGITQQQIKDALFLPWRNCDHIVSLGWDPKSVKQAATLAGENAPDKAKHKTVLAGQWLAAESLLLTCPLPRQQKIYSWRTWSTAVDLEGIQAIIQSSSDCWGGLHFTSKISFSGNFKFFLPSTVVL
;
A
#
# COMPACT_ATOMS: atom_id res chain seq x y z
N MET A 1 17.69 -10.58 -9.93
CA MET A 1 16.28 -10.18 -9.94
C MET A 1 15.58 -10.87 -8.79
N LEU A 2 14.70 -10.18 -8.08
CA LEU A 2 13.98 -10.70 -6.92
C LEU A 2 12.48 -10.52 -7.16
N LYS A 3 11.73 -11.62 -7.23
CA LYS A 3 10.27 -11.58 -7.40
C LYS A 3 9.61 -11.46 -6.03
N LEU A 4 8.74 -10.47 -5.85
CA LEU A 4 8.00 -10.25 -4.60
C LEU A 4 6.64 -10.93 -4.66
N THR A 5 6.63 -12.26 -4.55
CA THR A 5 5.45 -13.10 -4.80
C THR A 5 4.26 -12.86 -3.86
N GLY A 6 4.50 -12.28 -2.68
CA GLY A 6 3.44 -11.87 -1.76
C GLY A 6 2.69 -10.61 -2.21
N ILE A 7 3.30 -9.80 -3.06
CA ILE A 7 2.76 -8.54 -3.55
C ILE A 7 2.11 -8.73 -4.93
N GLN A 8 0.91 -8.17 -5.11
CA GLN A 8 0.14 -8.29 -6.35
C GLN A 8 -0.36 -6.93 -6.84
N ALA A 9 -0.21 -6.66 -8.14
CA ALA A 9 -0.57 -5.39 -8.77
C ALA A 9 -2.08 -5.15 -8.86
N ASP A 10 -2.88 -6.22 -8.93
CA ASP A 10 -4.34 -6.14 -8.95
C ASP A 10 -4.92 -5.76 -7.58
N ASN A 11 -4.09 -5.72 -6.53
CA ASN A 11 -4.43 -5.23 -5.21
C ASN A 11 -3.84 -3.82 -5.03
N PRO A 12 -4.66 -2.77 -4.80
CA PRO A 12 -4.13 -1.42 -4.58
C PRO A 12 -3.15 -1.34 -3.40
N GLN A 13 -3.38 -2.07 -2.31
CA GLN A 13 -2.40 -2.15 -1.21
C GLN A 13 -1.10 -2.84 -1.68
N GLY A 14 -1.18 -3.86 -2.52
CA GLY A 14 0.00 -4.53 -3.10
C GLY A 14 0.81 -3.59 -4.00
N TRP A 15 0.15 -2.92 -4.93
CA TRP A 15 0.80 -1.94 -5.80
C TRP A 15 1.47 -0.80 -5.02
N MET A 16 0.75 -0.22 -4.05
CA MET A 16 1.31 0.79 -3.15
C MET A 16 2.50 0.23 -2.35
N ALA A 17 2.42 -1.00 -1.84
CA ALA A 17 3.52 -1.62 -1.10
C ALA A 17 4.79 -1.77 -1.94
N ALA A 18 4.68 -2.13 -3.22
CA ALA A 18 5.83 -2.20 -4.13
C ALA A 18 6.52 -0.83 -4.29
N ILE A 19 5.75 0.25 -4.38
CA ILE A 19 6.29 1.62 -4.47
C ILE A 19 6.90 2.06 -3.15
N GLY A 20 6.27 1.73 -2.02
CA GLY A 20 6.81 2.03 -0.69
C GLY A 20 8.18 1.39 -0.47
N ILE A 21 8.40 0.15 -0.95
CA ILE A 21 9.72 -0.49 -0.94
C ILE A 21 10.74 0.37 -1.69
N MET A 22 10.40 0.83 -2.90
CA MET A 22 11.29 1.67 -3.71
C MET A 22 11.61 3.00 -3.04
N MET A 23 10.63 3.60 -2.36
CA MET A 23 10.83 4.82 -1.58
C MET A 23 11.79 4.59 -0.40
N ILE A 24 11.62 3.50 0.36
CA ILE A 24 12.52 3.15 1.47
C ILE A 24 13.95 2.92 0.96
N LEU A 25 14.10 2.14 -0.11
CA LEU A 25 15.41 1.84 -0.69
C LEU A 25 16.13 3.11 -1.16
N ALA A 26 15.41 4.01 -1.84
CA ALA A 26 15.95 5.30 -2.27
C ALA A 26 16.41 6.18 -1.08
N LYS A 27 15.62 6.25 0.01
CA LYS A 27 16.00 6.99 1.22
C LYS A 27 17.29 6.47 1.86
N GLN A 28 17.58 5.19 1.69
CA GLN A 28 18.81 4.55 2.15
C GLN A 28 19.93 4.53 1.11
N ASN A 29 19.79 5.29 0.01
CA ASN A 29 20.73 5.33 -1.12
C ASN A 29 21.02 3.94 -1.72
N LYS A 30 20.06 3.02 -1.65
CA LYS A 30 20.16 1.70 -2.30
C LYS A 30 19.76 1.84 -3.76
N GLN A 31 20.64 1.42 -4.66
CA GLN A 31 20.32 1.33 -6.07
C GLN A 31 19.43 0.11 -6.31
N ALA A 32 18.18 0.36 -6.65
CA ALA A 32 17.23 -0.66 -7.05
C ALA A 32 16.40 -0.14 -8.21
N SER A 33 15.84 -1.07 -8.99
CA SER A 33 14.85 -0.75 -10.02
C SER A 33 13.68 -1.72 -9.92
N LEU A 34 12.49 -1.26 -10.22
CA LEU A 34 11.25 -2.01 -10.17
C LEU A 34 10.72 -2.20 -11.59
N ALA A 35 10.32 -3.42 -11.93
CA ALA A 35 9.47 -3.72 -13.08
C ALA A 35 8.31 -4.61 -12.62
N TRP A 36 7.34 -4.83 -13.51
CA TRP A 36 6.26 -5.78 -13.27
C TRP A 36 6.31 -6.91 -14.29
N ASP A 37 6.25 -8.14 -13.79
CA ASP A 37 5.97 -9.34 -14.58
C ASP A 37 4.50 -9.69 -14.35
N ASN A 38 3.65 -9.23 -15.27
CA ASN A 38 2.19 -9.26 -15.15
C ASN A 38 1.72 -8.57 -13.86
N LEU A 39 1.33 -9.36 -12.85
CA LEU A 39 0.86 -8.88 -11.55
C LEU A 39 1.94 -8.85 -10.47
N THR A 40 3.10 -9.48 -10.70
CA THR A 40 4.13 -9.63 -9.66
C THR A 40 5.24 -8.59 -9.84
N PRO A 41 5.57 -7.79 -8.80
CA PRO A 41 6.68 -6.87 -8.89
C PRO A 41 8.02 -7.61 -8.84
N ILE A 42 8.96 -7.15 -9.66
CA ILE A 42 10.33 -7.66 -9.73
C ILE A 42 11.29 -6.52 -9.40
N LEU A 43 12.11 -6.74 -8.37
CA LEU A 43 13.21 -5.85 -8.04
C LEU A 43 14.50 -6.30 -8.75
N TYR A 44 15.22 -5.32 -9.26
CA TYR A 44 16.54 -5.45 -9.88
C TYR A 44 17.59 -4.79 -8.98
N HIS A 45 18.84 -5.24 -9.13
CA HIS A 45 20.01 -4.70 -8.43
C HIS A 45 19.99 -4.80 -6.89
N ILE A 46 19.09 -5.61 -6.32
CA ILE A 46 19.01 -5.89 -4.89
C ILE A 46 18.82 -7.39 -4.64
N THR A 47 19.44 -7.89 -3.57
CA THR A 47 19.27 -9.27 -3.06
C THR A 47 18.17 -9.31 -2.01
N GLU A 48 17.68 -10.51 -1.69
CA GLU A 48 16.70 -10.69 -0.62
C GLU A 48 17.24 -10.20 0.73
N ASP A 49 18.45 -10.63 1.11
CA ASP A 49 19.05 -10.25 2.40
C ASP A 49 19.20 -8.74 2.54
N THR A 50 19.71 -8.07 1.50
CA THR A 50 19.86 -6.61 1.51
C THR A 50 18.50 -5.90 1.57
N LEU A 51 17.48 -6.41 0.86
CA LEU A 51 16.13 -5.87 0.95
C LEU A 51 15.57 -5.97 2.37
N ILE A 52 15.64 -7.16 2.98
CA ILE A 52 15.10 -7.39 4.32
C ILE A 52 15.85 -6.54 5.36
N GLU A 53 17.17 -6.50 5.30
CA GLU A 53 18.00 -5.68 6.18
C GLU A 53 17.64 -4.20 6.06
N SER A 54 17.50 -3.69 4.83
CA SER A 54 17.09 -2.31 4.57
C SER A 54 15.73 -1.97 5.17
N LEU A 55 14.73 -2.84 4.96
CA LEU A 55 13.38 -2.61 5.48
C LEU A 55 13.33 -2.65 7.01
N VAL A 56 14.02 -3.60 7.64
CA VAL A 56 14.12 -3.69 9.11
C VAL A 56 14.84 -2.47 9.69
N THR A 57 15.95 -2.05 9.06
CA THR A 57 16.70 -0.87 9.49
C THR A 57 15.83 0.38 9.39
N TYR A 58 15.08 0.54 8.30
CA TYR A 58 14.19 1.69 8.13
C TYR A 58 13.07 1.71 9.16
N GLN A 59 12.41 0.57 9.37
CA GLN A 59 11.28 0.43 10.29
C GLN A 59 11.64 0.81 11.74
N ASN A 60 12.88 0.59 12.16
CA ASN A 60 13.37 0.96 13.49
C ASN A 60 13.64 2.48 13.66
N THR A 61 13.53 3.27 12.60
CA THR A 61 13.65 4.73 12.68
C THR A 61 12.38 5.30 13.33
N PRO A 62 12.44 6.04 14.44
CA PRO A 62 11.23 6.56 15.07
C PRO A 62 10.57 7.66 14.23
N ASN A 63 9.23 7.65 14.18
CA ASN A 63 8.34 8.69 13.62
C ASN A 63 8.52 9.11 12.15
N HIS A 64 9.46 8.53 11.39
CA HIS A 64 9.74 8.89 10.00
C HIS A 64 8.47 9.01 9.12
N LEU A 65 7.58 8.02 9.19
CA LEU A 65 6.41 7.96 8.34
C LEU A 65 5.42 9.10 8.65
N ILE A 66 5.20 9.44 9.91
CA ILE A 66 4.19 10.45 10.30
C ILE A 66 4.66 11.85 9.90
N ASP A 67 5.92 12.14 10.15
CA ASP A 67 6.52 13.44 9.85
C ASP A 67 6.54 13.69 8.34
N GLU A 68 6.85 12.66 7.56
CA GLU A 68 6.82 12.73 6.10
C GLU A 68 5.41 12.94 5.54
N LEU A 69 4.41 12.19 6.05
CA LEU A 69 3.05 12.30 5.54
C LEU A 69 2.35 13.62 5.90
N ALA A 70 2.90 14.40 6.84
CA ALA A 70 2.37 15.70 7.23
C ALA A 70 2.36 16.72 6.08
N VAL A 71 3.16 16.51 5.03
CA VAL A 71 3.22 17.41 3.86
C VAL A 71 2.12 17.11 2.82
N ILE A 72 1.42 15.97 2.93
CA ILE A 72 0.38 15.59 1.96
C ILE A 72 -0.83 16.53 2.14
N PRO A 73 -1.34 17.13 1.05
CA PRO A 73 -2.52 17.98 1.13
C PRO A 73 -3.73 17.26 1.71
N ILE A 74 -4.36 17.88 2.71
CA ILE A 74 -5.59 17.41 3.35
C ILE A 74 -6.81 18.12 2.79
N ASN A 75 -7.96 17.44 2.80
CA ASN A 75 -9.23 18.07 2.48
C ASN A 75 -9.65 19.00 3.64
N PRO A 76 -9.87 20.31 3.40
CA PRO A 76 -10.21 21.26 4.46
C PRO A 76 -11.56 20.98 5.13
N GLN A 77 -12.46 20.24 4.48
CA GLN A 77 -13.80 19.95 5.01
C GLN A 77 -13.80 18.85 6.08
N ASN A 78 -12.87 17.90 6.01
CA ASN A 78 -12.85 16.75 6.91
C ASN A 78 -11.47 16.49 7.54
N ASN A 79 -10.46 17.30 7.21
CA ASN A 79 -9.09 17.23 7.73
C ASN A 79 -8.41 15.87 7.47
N LYS A 80 -8.67 15.27 6.31
CA LYS A 80 -8.12 13.96 5.89
C LYS A 80 -7.40 14.05 4.56
N ILE A 81 -6.31 13.29 4.40
CA ILE A 81 -5.75 12.99 3.08
C ILE A 81 -6.72 12.11 2.29
N MET A 82 -6.57 12.05 0.96
CA MET A 82 -7.52 11.34 0.10
C MET A 82 -7.66 9.85 0.46
N LEU A 83 -6.54 9.20 0.81
CA LEU A 83 -6.47 7.78 1.15
C LEU A 83 -6.60 7.47 2.65
N ASP A 84 -6.91 8.47 3.49
CA ASP A 84 -7.35 8.20 4.86
C ASP A 84 -8.80 7.73 4.85
N PHE A 85 -8.95 6.41 4.95
CA PHE A 85 -10.21 5.69 4.95
C PHE A 85 -10.74 5.40 6.37
N THR A 86 -10.05 5.86 7.40
CA THR A 86 -10.48 5.68 8.79
C THR A 86 -11.79 6.42 9.08
N ALA A 87 -12.54 5.90 10.05
CA ALA A 87 -13.85 6.41 10.43
C ALA A 87 -14.08 6.39 11.94
N GLY A 88 -15.07 7.17 12.39
CA GLY A 88 -15.47 7.21 13.79
C GLY A 88 -14.33 7.67 14.71
N LYS A 89 -14.01 6.84 15.71
CA LYS A 89 -12.94 7.13 16.69
C LYS A 89 -11.55 6.68 16.23
N VAL A 90 -11.42 6.06 15.05
CA VAL A 90 -10.13 5.60 14.53
C VAL A 90 -9.35 6.79 13.98
N ASN A 91 -8.17 7.04 14.55
CA ASN A 91 -7.26 8.08 14.10
C ASN A 91 -6.20 7.46 13.17
N PHE A 92 -6.07 8.01 11.96
CA PHE A 92 -5.13 7.54 10.94
C PHE A 92 -3.69 7.46 11.44
N ASN A 93 -3.17 8.56 12.00
CA ASN A 93 -1.79 8.62 12.50
C ASN A 93 -1.56 7.62 13.63
N ALA A 94 -2.54 7.44 14.53
CA ALA A 94 -2.44 6.44 15.59
C ALA A 94 -2.38 5.00 15.03
N VAL A 95 -3.10 4.71 13.94
CA VAL A 95 -2.97 3.44 13.22
C VAL A 95 -1.57 3.31 12.62
N LEU A 96 -1.05 4.36 11.97
CA LEU A 96 0.32 4.37 11.43
C LEU A 96 1.37 4.11 12.51
N THR A 97 1.31 4.80 13.65
CA THR A 97 2.22 4.60 14.79
C THR A 97 2.16 3.16 15.29
N ARG A 98 0.96 2.61 15.45
CA ARG A 98 0.79 1.24 15.94
C ARG A 98 1.32 0.22 14.93
N MET A 99 1.20 0.51 13.64
CA MET A 99 1.75 -0.34 12.60
C MET A 99 3.27 -0.39 12.67
N THR A 100 3.93 0.77 12.71
CA THR A 100 5.40 0.84 12.74
C THR A 100 5.97 0.20 14.00
N GLN A 101 5.30 0.28 15.15
CA GLN A 101 5.76 -0.35 16.39
C GLN A 101 5.55 -1.88 16.45
N GLY A 102 4.62 -2.43 15.66
CA GLY A 102 4.18 -3.82 15.77
C GLY A 102 4.77 -4.78 14.74
N ILE A 103 5.53 -4.29 13.77
CA ILE A 103 6.06 -5.10 12.65
C ILE A 103 7.29 -5.88 13.09
N THR A 104 7.27 -7.18 12.83
CA THR A 104 8.43 -8.06 12.98
C THR A 104 9.11 -8.32 11.63
N GLN A 105 10.39 -8.69 11.65
CA GLN A 105 11.12 -9.12 10.45
C GLN A 105 10.42 -10.28 9.73
N GLN A 106 9.83 -11.23 10.47
CA GLN A 106 9.10 -12.35 9.87
C GLN A 106 7.86 -11.86 9.13
N GLN A 107 7.10 -10.92 9.68
CA GLN A 107 5.95 -10.33 8.98
C GLN A 107 6.36 -9.57 7.72
N ILE A 108 7.53 -8.92 7.71
CA ILE A 108 8.09 -8.30 6.50
C ILE A 108 8.35 -9.39 5.45
N LYS A 109 9.07 -10.46 5.80
CA LYS A 109 9.34 -11.59 4.88
C LYS A 109 8.05 -12.20 4.34
N ASP A 110 7.10 -12.48 5.22
CA ASP A 110 5.82 -13.08 4.84
C ASP A 110 5.04 -12.16 3.89
N ALA A 111 5.01 -10.86 4.15
CA ALA A 111 4.33 -9.91 3.27
C ALA A 111 4.98 -9.79 1.89
N LEU A 112 6.29 -9.95 1.78
CA LEU A 112 7.02 -9.87 0.51
C LEU A 112 6.90 -11.14 -0.33
N PHE A 113 6.86 -12.31 0.30
CA PHE A 113 7.06 -13.59 -0.41
C PHE A 113 5.89 -14.58 -0.28
N LEU A 114 5.02 -14.44 0.72
CA LEU A 114 3.88 -15.35 0.92
C LEU A 114 2.55 -14.70 0.52
N PRO A 115 1.57 -15.50 0.05
CA PRO A 115 0.24 -14.99 -0.23
C PRO A 115 -0.41 -14.34 0.99
N TRP A 116 -0.95 -13.14 0.82
CA TRP A 116 -1.57 -12.37 1.89
C TRP A 116 -2.84 -13.04 2.44
N ARG A 117 -2.85 -13.30 3.76
CA ARG A 117 -3.95 -13.99 4.45
C ARG A 117 -4.79 -13.09 5.37
N ASN A 118 -4.45 -11.81 5.53
CA ASN A 118 -5.15 -10.85 6.40
C ASN A 118 -5.41 -11.38 7.81
N CYS A 119 -4.34 -11.78 8.49
CA CYS A 119 -4.43 -12.44 9.80
C CYS A 119 -3.98 -11.56 10.98
N ASP A 120 -3.37 -10.40 10.71
CA ASP A 120 -2.77 -9.57 11.75
C ASP A 120 -3.82 -8.85 12.60
N HIS A 121 -3.54 -8.70 13.90
CA HIS A 121 -4.45 -8.11 14.87
C HIS A 121 -4.39 -6.58 14.90
N ILE A 122 -4.41 -5.95 13.73
CA ILE A 122 -4.48 -4.50 13.57
C ILE A 122 -5.61 -4.13 12.60
N VAL A 123 -6.16 -2.92 12.78
CA VAL A 123 -7.24 -2.41 11.95
C VAL A 123 -6.74 -2.18 10.52
N SER A 124 -7.46 -2.74 9.55
CA SER A 124 -7.23 -2.45 8.14
C SER A 124 -7.58 -1.00 7.81
N LEU A 125 -6.76 -0.36 6.99
CA LEU A 125 -7.02 0.95 6.40
C LEU A 125 -7.94 0.85 5.16
N GLY A 126 -8.54 -0.31 4.89
CA GLY A 126 -9.46 -0.49 3.76
C GLY A 126 -8.77 -0.49 2.39
N TRP A 127 -7.44 -0.55 2.36
CA TRP A 127 -6.66 -0.55 1.12
C TRP A 127 -6.55 -1.93 0.46
N ASP A 128 -6.78 -3.02 1.19
CA ASP A 128 -6.86 -4.37 0.63
C ASP A 128 -8.33 -4.78 0.42
N PRO A 129 -8.82 -4.89 -0.83
CA PRO A 129 -10.18 -5.36 -1.10
C PRO A 129 -10.49 -6.76 -0.54
N LYS A 130 -9.47 -7.61 -0.36
CA LYS A 130 -9.63 -8.96 0.19
C LYS A 130 -9.86 -8.94 1.70
N SER A 131 -9.35 -7.94 2.43
CA SER A 131 -9.55 -7.82 3.88
C SER A 131 -11.00 -7.49 4.24
N VAL A 132 -11.67 -6.72 3.39
CA VAL A 132 -13.08 -6.32 3.56
C VAL A 132 -14.02 -7.50 3.40
N LYS A 133 -13.77 -8.37 2.41
CA LYS A 133 -14.60 -9.57 2.17
C LYS A 133 -14.55 -10.55 3.33
N GLN A 134 -13.37 -10.77 3.94
CA GLN A 134 -13.22 -11.70 5.05
C GLN A 134 -14.03 -11.29 6.30
N ALA A 135 -14.12 -9.99 6.57
CA ALA A 135 -14.93 -9.47 7.67
C ALA A 135 -16.44 -9.68 7.47
N ALA A 136 -16.92 -9.71 6.22
CA ALA A 136 -18.32 -9.96 5.89
C ALA A 136 -18.69 -11.46 5.90
N THR A 137 -17.72 -12.37 5.72
CA THR A 137 -17.95 -13.83 5.63
C THR A 137 -17.76 -14.59 6.93
N LEU A 138 -17.20 -13.98 7.98
CA LEU A 138 -17.05 -14.64 9.29
C LEU A 138 -18.43 -14.73 9.97
N ALA A 139 -19.01 -15.92 9.96
CA ALA A 139 -20.21 -16.24 10.72
C ALA A 139 -19.90 -16.19 12.22
N GLY A 140 -20.34 -15.12 12.91
CA GLY A 140 -20.19 -14.99 14.35
C GLY A 140 -19.96 -13.55 14.83
N GLU A 141 -21.04 -12.94 15.30
CA GLU A 141 -21.12 -11.97 16.41
C GLU A 141 -20.79 -10.49 16.23
N ASN A 142 -20.41 -9.98 15.06
CA ASN A 142 -20.26 -8.54 14.90
C ASN A 142 -20.87 -8.05 13.60
N ALA A 143 -21.71 -7.01 13.68
CA ALA A 143 -22.15 -6.27 12.51
C ALA A 143 -20.92 -5.74 11.73
N PRO A 144 -21.01 -5.46 10.42
CA PRO A 144 -19.85 -5.11 9.59
C PRO A 144 -19.01 -3.94 10.13
N ASP A 145 -19.62 -3.05 10.91
CA ASP A 145 -19.03 -1.92 11.64
C ASP A 145 -18.26 -2.30 12.92
N LYS A 146 -18.45 -3.53 13.42
CA LYS A 146 -17.84 -4.08 14.64
C LYS A 146 -16.81 -5.18 14.36
N ALA A 147 -16.76 -5.72 13.14
CA ALA A 147 -15.77 -6.72 12.77
C ALA A 147 -14.37 -6.08 12.74
N LYS A 148 -13.41 -6.63 13.49
CA LYS A 148 -12.00 -6.22 13.40
C LYS A 148 -11.47 -6.64 12.03
N HIS A 149 -11.49 -5.74 11.06
CA HIS A 149 -10.86 -5.95 9.76
C HIS A 149 -9.37 -6.22 9.97
N LYS A 150 -8.97 -7.49 9.88
CA LYS A 150 -7.58 -7.90 9.92
C LYS A 150 -6.91 -7.51 8.60
N THR A 151 -5.60 -7.32 8.64
CA THR A 151 -4.82 -6.90 7.46
C THR A 151 -3.53 -7.71 7.37
N VAL A 152 -2.71 -7.42 6.36
CA VAL A 152 -1.29 -7.78 6.33
C VAL A 152 -0.52 -6.54 6.78
N LEU A 153 -0.08 -6.55 8.03
CA LEU A 153 0.46 -5.40 8.75
C LEU A 153 1.65 -4.78 8.01
N ALA A 154 2.64 -5.60 7.64
CA ALA A 154 3.80 -5.12 6.89
C ALA A 154 3.42 -4.62 5.49
N GLY A 155 2.46 -5.27 4.82
CA GLY A 155 1.94 -4.80 3.52
C GLY A 155 1.24 -3.44 3.62
N GLN A 156 0.48 -3.20 4.71
CA GLN A 156 -0.19 -1.93 4.95
C GLN A 156 0.80 -0.81 5.32
N TRP A 157 1.85 -1.13 6.08
CA TRP A 157 2.95 -0.20 6.34
C TRP A 157 3.67 0.18 5.05
N LEU A 158 4.12 -0.80 4.25
CA LEU A 158 4.76 -0.53 2.96
C LEU A 158 3.84 0.29 2.04
N ALA A 159 2.53 0.03 2.05
CA ALA A 159 1.60 0.86 1.29
C ALA A 159 1.54 2.30 1.80
N ALA A 160 1.57 2.52 3.12
CA ALA A 160 1.58 3.85 3.72
C ALA A 160 2.83 4.65 3.33
N GLU A 161 3.99 4.00 3.24
CA GLU A 161 5.26 4.61 2.80
C GLU A 161 5.17 5.19 1.38
N SER A 162 4.29 4.65 0.54
CA SER A 162 4.12 5.13 -0.84
C SER A 162 3.28 6.40 -0.96
N LEU A 163 2.56 6.81 0.08
CA LEU A 163 1.50 7.80 -0.02
C LEU A 163 1.97 9.18 -0.50
N LEU A 164 3.22 9.56 -0.23
CA LEU A 164 3.80 10.80 -0.77
C LEU A 164 3.76 10.84 -2.31
N LEU A 165 3.84 9.69 -2.94
CA LEU A 165 3.83 9.55 -4.39
C LEU A 165 2.48 9.07 -4.94
N THR A 166 1.77 8.27 -4.17
CA THR A 166 0.58 7.54 -4.64
C THR A 166 -0.75 8.12 -4.15
N CYS A 167 -0.73 9.01 -3.15
CA CYS A 167 -1.93 9.65 -2.64
C CYS A 167 -2.37 10.78 -3.58
N PRO A 168 -3.57 10.70 -4.17
CA PRO A 168 -4.08 11.78 -5.01
C PRO A 168 -4.36 13.04 -4.19
N LEU A 169 -4.43 14.18 -4.88
CA LEU A 169 -4.93 15.40 -4.27
C LEU A 169 -6.36 15.19 -3.73
N PRO A 170 -6.70 15.83 -2.60
CA PRO A 170 -8.01 15.70 -1.95
C PRO A 170 -9.12 16.32 -2.83
N ARG A 171 -9.63 15.54 -3.78
CA ARG A 171 -10.82 15.83 -4.60
C ARG A 171 -11.87 14.75 -4.32
N GLN A 172 -13.12 14.95 -4.76
CA GLN A 172 -14.14 13.90 -4.70
C GLN A 172 -13.82 12.78 -5.71
N GLN A 173 -12.79 12.01 -5.43
CA GLN A 173 -12.36 10.93 -6.29
C GLN A 173 -13.05 9.64 -5.86
N LYS A 174 -13.91 9.11 -6.74
CA LYS A 174 -14.64 7.84 -6.52
C LYS A 174 -13.87 6.63 -7.05
N ILE A 175 -12.80 6.86 -7.81
CA ILE A 175 -12.02 5.83 -8.50
C ILE A 175 -10.54 6.11 -8.27
N TYR A 176 -9.85 5.13 -7.71
CA TYR A 176 -8.40 5.10 -7.66
C TYR A 176 -7.85 4.36 -8.86
N SER A 177 -6.78 4.87 -9.46
CA SER A 177 -6.25 4.39 -10.73
C SER A 177 -4.74 4.29 -10.62
N TRP A 178 -4.17 3.20 -11.12
CA TRP A 178 -2.73 2.96 -11.11
C TRP A 178 -2.30 2.10 -12.29
N ARG A 179 -1.00 2.06 -12.57
CA ARG A 179 -0.44 1.33 -13.71
C ARG A 179 0.74 0.48 -13.29
N THR A 180 0.94 -0.62 -14.00
CA THR A 180 2.20 -1.36 -14.01
C THR A 180 2.99 -1.05 -15.28
N TRP A 181 4.22 -1.55 -15.36
CA TRP A 181 5.15 -1.30 -16.45
C TRP A 181 6.12 -2.46 -16.59
N SER A 182 6.62 -2.71 -17.80
CA SER A 182 7.49 -3.87 -18.09
C SER A 182 8.98 -3.56 -17.93
N THR A 183 9.38 -2.30 -18.07
CA THR A 183 10.79 -1.88 -18.05
C THR A 183 11.25 -1.59 -16.63
N ALA A 184 12.40 -2.13 -16.21
CA ALA A 184 12.95 -1.82 -14.89
C ALA A 184 13.29 -0.32 -14.80
N VAL A 185 12.70 0.37 -13.83
CA VAL A 185 12.93 1.80 -13.57
C VAL A 185 13.23 2.05 -12.10
N ASP A 186 14.03 3.07 -11.82
CA ASP A 186 14.29 3.55 -10.46
C ASP A 186 13.14 4.41 -9.92
N LEU A 187 13.32 5.04 -8.76
CA LEU A 187 12.29 5.87 -8.14
C LEU A 187 11.89 7.08 -9.02
N GLU A 188 12.85 7.71 -9.71
CA GLU A 188 12.55 8.85 -10.60
C GLU A 188 11.72 8.39 -11.80
N GLY A 189 12.05 7.23 -12.38
CA GLY A 189 11.22 6.63 -13.43
C GLY A 189 9.82 6.24 -12.95
N ILE A 190 9.68 5.75 -11.71
CA ILE A 190 8.35 5.49 -11.11
C ILE A 190 7.54 6.79 -10.98
N GLN A 191 8.17 7.87 -10.53
CA GLN A 191 7.51 9.18 -10.44
C GLN A 191 7.03 9.66 -11.81
N ALA A 192 7.88 9.53 -12.84
CA ALA A 192 7.52 9.88 -14.21
C ALA A 192 6.32 9.06 -14.74
N ILE A 193 6.28 7.76 -14.45
CA ILE A 193 5.16 6.89 -14.85
C ILE A 193 3.86 7.29 -14.15
N ILE A 194 3.90 7.59 -12.85
CA ILE A 194 2.71 7.95 -12.06
C ILE A 194 2.14 9.30 -12.50
N GLN A 195 3.00 10.25 -12.87
CA GLN A 195 2.59 11.57 -13.36
C GLN A 195 2.20 11.58 -14.85
N SER A 196 2.61 10.57 -15.60
CA SER A 196 2.36 10.46 -17.03
C SER A 196 0.90 10.15 -17.35
N SER A 197 0.39 10.74 -18.44
CA SER A 197 -0.88 10.33 -19.05
C SER A 197 -0.75 9.14 -20.02
N SER A 198 0.47 8.84 -20.50
CA SER A 198 0.76 7.77 -21.44
C SER A 198 0.48 6.37 -20.89
N ASP A 199 -0.01 5.49 -21.76
CA ASP A 199 -0.23 4.06 -21.49
C ASP A 199 0.86 3.16 -22.09
N CYS A 200 1.88 3.75 -22.73
CA CYS A 200 2.91 3.02 -23.49
C CYS A 200 4.04 2.43 -22.61
N TRP A 201 3.73 1.98 -21.40
CA TRP A 201 4.73 1.46 -20.45
C TRP A 201 4.86 -0.07 -20.44
N GLY A 202 4.11 -0.76 -21.30
CA GLY A 202 4.14 -2.22 -21.44
C GLY A 202 3.52 -2.99 -20.27
N GLY A 203 2.79 -2.31 -19.39
CA GLY A 203 2.05 -2.93 -18.29
C GLY A 203 0.53 -2.80 -18.41
N LEU A 204 -0.15 -3.02 -17.30
CA LEU A 204 -1.60 -3.00 -17.19
C LEU A 204 -2.06 -1.73 -16.47
N HIS A 205 -3.22 -1.21 -16.87
CA HIS A 205 -3.88 -0.10 -16.20
C HIS A 205 -5.01 -0.65 -15.33
N PHE A 206 -4.96 -0.39 -14.02
CA PHE A 206 -5.96 -0.81 -13.07
C PHE A 206 -6.76 0.37 -12.54
N THR A 207 -8.03 0.10 -12.23
CA THR A 207 -8.89 0.98 -11.45
C THR A 207 -9.57 0.24 -10.32
N SER A 208 -9.81 0.92 -9.21
CA SER A 208 -10.65 0.45 -8.11
C SER A 208 -11.59 1.55 -7.67
N LYS A 209 -12.87 1.20 -7.50
CA LYS A 209 -13.87 2.11 -6.94
C LYS A 209 -13.67 2.21 -5.43
N ILE A 210 -13.75 3.43 -4.91
CA ILE A 210 -13.82 3.70 -3.47
C ILE A 210 -15.28 3.59 -3.06
N SER A 211 -15.57 2.63 -2.18
CA SER A 211 -16.90 2.40 -1.62
C SER A 211 -16.95 2.79 -0.15
N PHE A 212 -18.15 2.75 0.42
CA PHE A 212 -18.45 3.15 1.79
C PHE A 212 -19.23 2.05 2.51
N SER A 213 -18.90 1.81 3.77
CA SER A 213 -19.71 1.04 4.72
C SER A 213 -19.91 1.92 5.94
N GLY A 214 -21.07 2.59 6.02
CA GLY A 214 -21.24 3.74 6.92
C GLY A 214 -20.24 4.84 6.59
N ASN A 215 -19.45 5.26 7.59
CA ASN A 215 -18.41 6.28 7.42
C ASN A 215 -17.04 5.70 7.00
N PHE A 216 -16.89 4.38 7.01
CA PHE A 216 -15.65 3.70 6.64
C PHE A 216 -15.53 3.58 5.12
N LYS A 217 -14.38 3.98 4.58
CA LYS A 217 -14.09 3.84 3.15
C LYS A 217 -13.26 2.59 2.88
N PHE A 218 -13.39 2.03 1.69
CA PHE A 218 -12.55 0.92 1.26
C PHE A 218 -12.50 0.79 -0.25
N PHE A 219 -11.47 0.11 -0.75
CA PHE A 219 -11.37 -0.26 -2.16
C PHE A 219 -12.21 -1.48 -2.49
N LEU A 220 -12.94 -1.41 -3.60
CA LEU A 220 -13.52 -2.58 -4.24
C LEU A 220 -12.45 -3.35 -5.05
N PRO A 221 -12.71 -4.61 -5.43
CA PRO A 221 -11.82 -5.35 -6.32
C PRO A 221 -11.48 -4.52 -7.57
N SER A 222 -10.21 -4.56 -7.98
CA SER A 222 -9.75 -3.80 -9.12
C SER A 222 -10.26 -4.39 -10.44
N THR A 223 -10.26 -3.55 -11.47
CA THR A 223 -10.56 -3.92 -12.85
C THR A 223 -9.48 -3.40 -13.76
N VAL A 224 -9.09 -4.20 -14.76
CA VAL A 224 -8.19 -3.75 -15.83
C VAL A 224 -8.97 -2.81 -16.75
N VAL A 225 -8.39 -1.66 -17.06
CA VAL A 225 -8.87 -0.73 -18.08
C VAL A 225 -8.28 -1.19 -19.41
N LEU A 226 -9.17 -1.45 -20.38
CA LEU A 226 -8.81 -1.84 -21.75
C LEU A 226 -8.62 -0.61 -22.63
#